data_AF-A0A2N0HHD1-F1
#
_entry.id   AF-A0A2N0HHD1-F1
#
_cell.length_a   1.000
_cell.length_b   1.000
_cell.length_c   1.000
_cell.angle_alpha   90.00
_cell.angle_beta   90.00
_cell.angle_gamma   90.00
#
_symmetry.space_group_name_H-M   'P 1'
#
loop_
_entity.id
_entity.type
_entity.pdbx_description
1 polymer ?
#
loop_
_entity_poly.entity_id
_entity_poly.type
_entity_poly.pdbx_seq_one_letter_code
_entity_poly.pdbx_strand_id
1 'polypeptide(L)'
;MLAKIEKYLQKSKKATVKAYSLTEILIVLCIIGILLLMVLPNQTSVIGQAKAIEAQAMLNQVYGLEKSYFYRHSKYSNNLEEIGFEQEKTVDEGGQAVYKIEILEASNDSFSARATATSDLDSDGSFNTWEIDSKKLLTEVTKE
;
A
#
# COMPACT_ATOMS: atom_id res chain seq x y z
N MET A 1 -12.34 78.63 21.94
CA MET A 1 -13.10 77.37 21.71
C MET A 1 -12.42 76.49 20.64
N LEU A 2 -12.01 77.07 19.50
CA LEU A 2 -11.36 76.38 18.38
C LEU A 2 -9.98 75.76 18.71
N ALA A 3 -9.13 76.45 19.49
CA ALA A 3 -7.81 75.93 19.90
C ALA A 3 -7.86 74.65 20.75
N LYS A 4 -9.00 74.37 21.42
CA LYS A 4 -9.19 73.15 22.20
C LYS A 4 -9.45 71.96 21.28
N ILE A 5 -10.12 72.18 20.15
CA ILE A 5 -10.49 71.16 19.15
C ILE A 5 -9.24 70.66 18.40
N GLU A 6 -8.33 71.57 18.00
CA GLU A 6 -7.06 71.19 17.36
C GLU A 6 -6.18 70.31 18.26
N LYS A 7 -6.17 70.59 19.57
CA LYS A 7 -5.41 69.83 20.56
C LYS A 7 -5.93 68.39 20.75
N TYR A 8 -7.23 68.14 20.51
CA TYR A 8 -7.80 66.80 20.51
C TYR A 8 -7.51 66.03 19.22
N LEU A 9 -7.45 66.71 18.07
CA LEU A 9 -7.08 66.09 16.79
C LEU A 9 -5.59 65.71 16.71
N GLN A 10 -4.72 66.44 17.40
CA GLN A 10 -3.27 66.18 17.41
C GLN A 10 -2.85 64.99 18.29
N LYS A 11 -3.77 64.42 19.08
CA LYS A 11 -3.49 63.36 20.07
C LYS A 11 -3.91 61.95 19.62
N SER A 12 -3.98 61.70 18.32
CA SER A 12 -3.98 60.32 17.80
C SER A 12 -2.56 59.98 17.33
N LYS A 13 -1.70 59.58 18.28
CA LYS A 13 -0.44 58.93 17.91
C LYS A 13 -0.81 57.68 17.13
N LYS A 14 -0.45 57.62 15.83
CA LYS A 14 -0.54 56.38 15.04
C LYS A 14 0.20 55.28 15.81
N ALA A 15 -0.54 54.33 16.37
CA ALA A 15 0.03 53.15 16.99
C ALA A 15 0.68 52.33 15.87
N THR A 16 2.00 52.43 15.75
CA THR A 16 2.76 51.60 14.82
C THR A 16 2.82 50.20 15.40
N VAL A 17 2.17 49.26 14.73
CA VAL A 17 2.30 47.83 15.05
C VAL A 17 3.54 47.30 14.36
N LYS A 18 4.25 46.38 15.01
CA LYS A 18 5.33 45.63 14.36
C LYS A 18 4.69 44.80 13.23
N ALA A 19 5.20 44.96 12.02
CA ALA A 19 4.73 44.26 10.83
C ALA A 19 5.93 43.64 10.10
N TYR A 20 5.70 42.51 9.43
CA TYR A 20 6.69 41.86 8.58
C TYR A 20 6.74 42.54 7.21
N SER A 21 7.93 42.57 6.60
CA SER A 21 8.12 43.05 5.24
C SER A 21 7.56 42.05 4.23
N LEU A 22 7.14 42.57 3.07
CA LEU A 22 6.66 41.73 1.95
C LEU A 22 7.71 40.69 1.54
N THR A 23 8.99 41.07 1.56
CA THR A 23 10.12 40.21 1.20
C THR A 23 10.35 39.10 2.21
N GLU A 24 10.19 39.35 3.51
CA GLU A 24 10.29 38.30 4.54
C GLU A 24 9.20 37.25 4.34
N ILE A 25 7.97 37.69 4.08
CA ILE A 25 6.85 36.77 3.82
C ILE A 25 7.07 35.97 2.51
N LEU A 26 7.62 36.60 1.47
CA LEU A 26 7.94 35.92 0.21
C LEU A 26 9.04 34.84 0.37
N ILE A 27 10.09 35.12 1.14
CA ILE A 27 11.16 34.16 1.41
C ILE A 27 10.61 32.98 2.22
N VAL A 28 9.79 33.24 3.23
CA VAL A 28 9.15 32.18 4.04
C VAL A 28 8.25 31.29 3.18
N LEU A 29 7.43 31.88 2.31
CA LEU A 29 6.59 31.12 1.36
C LEU A 29 7.42 30.27 0.39
N CYS A 30 8.53 30.81 -0.11
CA CYS A 30 9.45 30.08 -0.98
C CYS A 30 10.05 28.86 -0.28
N ILE A 31 10.52 29.02 0.96
CA ILE A 31 11.09 27.91 1.76
C ILE A 31 10.03 26.85 2.04
N ILE A 32 8.81 27.23 2.44
CA ILE A 32 7.70 26.29 2.67
C ILE A 32 7.37 25.53 1.38
N GLY A 33 7.36 26.21 0.22
CA GLY A 33 7.12 25.58 -1.08
C GLY A 33 8.15 24.50 -1.42
N ILE A 34 9.44 24.78 -1.20
CA ILE A 34 10.53 23.79 -1.43
C ILE A 34 10.38 22.59 -0.48
N LEU A 35 10.06 22.84 0.80
CA LEU A 35 9.87 21.77 1.77
C LEU A 35 8.69 20.86 1.41
N LEU A 36 7.57 21.43 0.95
CA LEU A 36 6.41 20.64 0.53
C LEU A 36 6.73 19.73 -0.66
N LEU A 37 7.52 20.20 -1.62
CA LEU A 37 7.95 19.40 -2.76
C LEU A 37 8.88 18.23 -2.36
N MET A 38 9.74 18.45 -1.37
CA MET A 38 10.65 17.41 -0.85
C MET A 38 9.93 16.42 0.07
N VAL A 39 8.87 16.86 0.75
CA VAL A 39 8.15 16.04 1.73
C VAL A 39 7.14 15.11 1.09
N LEU A 40 6.55 15.43 -0.07
CA LEU A 40 5.57 14.55 -0.71
C LEU A 40 6.23 13.21 -1.09
N PRO A 41 5.94 12.11 -0.37
CA PRO A 41 6.51 10.82 -0.68
C PRO A 41 5.78 10.23 -1.89
N ASN A 42 6.52 9.57 -2.77
CA ASN A 42 5.96 8.85 -3.91
C ASN A 42 5.20 7.60 -3.42
N GLN A 43 3.88 7.70 -3.25
CA GLN A 43 3.04 6.65 -2.67
C GLN A 43 2.76 5.46 -3.60
N THR A 44 3.21 5.48 -4.85
CA THR A 44 2.86 4.42 -5.82
C THR A 44 3.40 3.05 -5.39
N SER A 45 4.52 3.00 -4.68
CA SER A 45 5.12 1.73 -4.21
C SER A 45 4.39 1.08 -3.04
N VAL A 46 3.60 1.82 -2.24
CA VAL A 46 2.94 1.22 -1.06
C VAL A 46 1.75 0.34 -1.42
N ILE A 47 1.10 0.61 -2.56
CA ILE A 47 -0.06 -0.17 -3.02
C ILE A 47 0.41 -1.54 -3.50
N GLY A 48 1.45 -1.60 -4.35
CA GLY A 48 2.05 -2.86 -4.81
C GLY A 48 2.58 -3.71 -3.65
N GLN A 49 3.22 -3.08 -2.66
CA GLN A 49 3.65 -3.79 -1.44
C GLN A 49 2.48 -4.34 -0.63
N ALA A 50 1.39 -3.59 -0.45
CA ALA A 50 0.21 -4.06 0.28
C ALA A 50 -0.44 -5.25 -0.42
N LYS A 51 -0.52 -5.21 -1.76
CA LYS A 51 -1.03 -6.31 -2.59
C LYS A 51 -0.12 -7.54 -2.52
N ALA A 52 1.19 -7.37 -2.59
CA ALA A 52 2.15 -8.46 -2.40
C ALA A 52 2.03 -9.11 -1.01
N ILE A 53 1.77 -8.32 0.04
CA ILE A 53 1.53 -8.85 1.40
C ILE A 53 0.26 -9.69 1.44
N GLU A 54 -0.80 -9.30 0.72
CA GLU A 54 -2.03 -10.09 0.58
C GLU A 54 -1.76 -11.46 -0.08
N ALA A 55 -1.02 -11.48 -1.19
CA ALA A 55 -0.61 -12.71 -1.87
C ALA A 55 0.21 -13.64 -0.96
N GLN A 56 1.21 -13.07 -0.27
CA GLN A 56 2.03 -13.81 0.68
C GLN A 56 1.19 -14.35 1.85
N ALA A 57 0.21 -13.60 2.34
CA ALA A 57 -0.67 -14.04 3.42
C ALA A 57 -1.52 -15.25 2.98
N MET A 58 -2.12 -15.20 1.79
CA MET A 58 -2.89 -16.32 1.23
C MET A 58 -2.01 -17.55 0.99
N LEU A 59 -0.83 -17.39 0.40
CA LEU A 59 0.11 -18.50 0.21
C LEU A 59 0.57 -19.12 1.53
N ASN A 60 0.76 -18.32 2.57
CA ASN A 60 1.04 -18.83 3.92
C ASN A 60 -0.12 -19.62 4.51
N GLN A 61 -1.37 -19.22 4.24
CA GLN A 61 -2.54 -19.99 4.65
C GLN A 61 -2.59 -21.35 3.94
N VAL A 62 -2.40 -21.37 2.62
CA VAL A 62 -2.29 -22.61 1.83
C VAL A 62 -1.20 -23.52 2.40
N TYR A 63 -0.01 -22.97 2.68
CA TYR A 63 1.07 -23.73 3.31
C TYR A 63 0.65 -24.39 4.63
N GLY A 64 -0.06 -23.65 5.48
CA GLY A 64 -0.57 -24.17 6.75
C GLY A 64 -1.59 -25.30 6.55
N LEU A 65 -2.49 -25.14 5.58
CA LEU A 65 -3.53 -26.12 5.25
C LEU A 65 -2.93 -27.39 4.61
N GLU A 66 -2.03 -27.26 3.65
CA GLU A 66 -1.28 -28.37 3.04
C GLU A 66 -0.52 -29.17 4.10
N LYS A 67 0.15 -28.48 5.03
CA LYS A 67 0.86 -29.16 6.13
C LYS A 67 -0.08 -29.89 7.06
N SER A 68 -1.24 -29.29 7.37
CA SER A 68 -2.30 -29.94 8.15
C SER A 68 -2.91 -31.15 7.42
N TYR A 69 -3.07 -31.07 6.10
CA TYR A 69 -3.53 -32.17 5.27
C TYR A 69 -2.50 -33.30 5.22
N PHE A 70 -1.22 -32.97 5.05
CA PHE A 70 -0.12 -33.93 5.11
C PHE A 70 -0.07 -34.68 6.44
N TYR A 71 -0.26 -34.01 7.59
CA TYR A 71 -0.32 -34.70 8.88
C TYR A 71 -1.49 -35.66 9.03
N ARG A 72 -2.57 -35.47 8.27
CA ARG A 72 -3.76 -36.33 8.29
C ARG A 72 -3.71 -37.46 7.27
N HIS A 73 -3.19 -37.19 6.08
CA HIS A 73 -3.26 -38.09 4.92
C HIS A 73 -1.89 -38.58 4.44
N SER A 74 -0.79 -38.11 5.03
CA SER A 74 0.60 -38.44 4.66
C SER A 74 0.95 -38.13 3.20
N LYS A 75 0.24 -37.18 2.59
CA LYS A 75 0.45 -36.69 1.22
C LYS A 75 0.00 -35.23 1.13
N TYR A 76 0.53 -34.46 0.19
CA TYR A 76 -0.04 -33.16 -0.17
C TYR A 76 -1.19 -33.35 -1.18
N SER A 77 -2.07 -32.35 -1.31
CA SER A 77 -3.14 -32.37 -2.32
C SER A 77 -2.88 -31.34 -3.40
N ASN A 78 -3.37 -31.61 -4.62
CA ASN A 78 -3.41 -30.62 -5.68
C ASN A 78 -4.72 -29.80 -5.65
N ASN A 79 -5.70 -30.24 -4.86
CA ASN A 79 -7.02 -29.64 -4.81
C ASN A 79 -7.17 -28.75 -3.56
N LEU A 80 -7.41 -27.45 -3.80
CA LEU A 80 -7.66 -26.46 -2.76
C LEU A 80 -8.87 -26.81 -1.89
N GLU A 81 -9.89 -27.46 -2.45
CA GLU A 81 -11.07 -27.90 -1.69
C GLU A 81 -10.75 -29.03 -0.71
N GLU A 82 -9.84 -29.94 -1.08
CA GLU A 82 -9.44 -31.06 -0.21
C GLU A 82 -8.66 -30.58 1.02
N ILE A 83 -7.86 -29.52 0.87
CA ILE A 83 -7.16 -28.89 1.99
C ILE A 83 -8.06 -27.93 2.77
N GLY A 84 -9.28 -27.64 2.29
CA GLY A 84 -10.23 -26.73 2.91
C GLY A 84 -9.85 -25.26 2.75
N PHE A 85 -9.15 -24.91 1.67
CA PHE A 85 -8.87 -23.51 1.35
C PHE A 85 -10.07 -22.93 0.59
N GLU A 86 -10.74 -21.97 1.20
CA GLU A 86 -11.80 -21.20 0.56
C GLU A 86 -11.19 -19.93 -0.03
N GLN A 87 -11.18 -19.86 -1.36
CA GLN A 87 -10.78 -18.65 -2.07
C GLN A 87 -11.91 -17.61 -1.96
N GLU A 88 -11.56 -16.43 -1.45
CA GLU A 88 -12.46 -15.27 -1.51
C GLU A 88 -12.69 -14.87 -2.98
N LYS A 89 -13.88 -14.36 -3.28
CA LYS A 89 -14.23 -13.99 -4.65
C LYS A 89 -13.24 -12.99 -5.22
N THR A 90 -12.80 -13.24 -6.45
CA THR A 90 -11.87 -12.34 -7.14
C THR A 90 -12.57 -11.04 -7.55
N VAL A 91 -11.81 -9.98 -7.80
CA VAL A 91 -12.35 -8.71 -8.29
C VAL A 91 -13.15 -8.85 -9.60
N ASP A 92 -12.79 -9.82 -10.45
CA ASP A 92 -13.52 -10.14 -11.69
C ASP A 92 -14.92 -10.71 -11.40
N GLU A 93 -15.07 -11.40 -10.27
CA GLU A 93 -16.32 -12.03 -9.82
C GLU A 93 -17.13 -11.14 -8.85
N GLY A 94 -16.75 -9.85 -8.74
CA GLY A 94 -17.38 -8.87 -7.86
C GLY A 94 -17.00 -9.01 -6.38
N GLY A 95 -15.91 -9.70 -6.08
CA GLY A 95 -15.31 -9.79 -4.74
C GLY A 95 -14.18 -8.80 -4.49
N GLN A 96 -13.38 -9.05 -3.46
CA GLN A 96 -12.29 -8.18 -3.03
C GLN A 96 -10.90 -8.76 -3.30
N ALA A 97 -10.78 -10.05 -3.61
CA ALA A 97 -9.49 -10.70 -3.77
C ALA A 97 -8.81 -10.27 -5.07
N VAL A 98 -7.56 -9.82 -4.96
CA VAL A 98 -6.76 -9.39 -6.12
C VAL A 98 -5.91 -10.51 -6.69
N TYR A 99 -5.64 -11.57 -5.92
CA TYR A 99 -4.88 -12.73 -6.39
C TYR A 99 -5.72 -13.99 -6.40
N LYS A 100 -5.52 -14.78 -7.44
CA LYS A 100 -6.02 -16.14 -7.58
C LYS A 100 -4.95 -17.12 -7.11
N ILE A 101 -5.34 -18.16 -6.38
CA ILE A 101 -4.41 -19.17 -5.85
C ILE A 101 -4.58 -20.46 -6.64
N GLU A 102 -3.47 -21.06 -7.04
CA GLU A 102 -3.41 -22.34 -7.74
C GLU A 102 -2.30 -23.21 -7.15
N ILE A 103 -2.53 -24.52 -7.05
CA ILE A 103 -1.48 -25.48 -6.69
C ILE A 103 -0.88 -25.99 -7.99
N LEU A 104 0.42 -25.75 -8.20
CA LEU A 104 1.13 -26.17 -9.40
C LEU A 104 1.48 -27.65 -9.35
N GLU A 105 2.03 -28.08 -8.20
CA GLU A 105 2.48 -29.44 -7.99
C GLU A 105 2.18 -29.87 -6.56
N ALA A 106 1.73 -31.10 -6.41
CA ALA A 106 1.56 -31.75 -5.11
C ALA A 106 1.98 -33.21 -5.23
N SER A 107 2.93 -33.60 -4.39
CA SER A 107 3.47 -34.96 -4.30
C SER A 107 3.35 -35.45 -2.86
N ASN A 108 3.92 -36.61 -2.55
CA ASN A 108 3.99 -37.08 -1.16
C ASN A 108 4.99 -36.25 -0.34
N ASP A 109 6.05 -35.75 -0.97
CA ASP A 109 7.17 -35.12 -0.23
C ASP A 109 7.27 -33.61 -0.42
N SER A 110 6.62 -33.05 -1.44
CA SER A 110 6.69 -31.62 -1.77
C SER A 110 5.40 -31.10 -2.37
N PHE A 111 5.19 -29.78 -2.27
CA PHE A 111 4.14 -29.07 -2.97
C PHE A 111 4.65 -27.69 -3.40
N SER A 112 4.06 -27.15 -4.45
CA SER A 112 4.28 -25.78 -4.91
C SER A 112 2.92 -25.14 -5.21
N ALA A 113 2.71 -23.94 -4.71
CA ALA A 113 1.52 -23.14 -4.96
C ALA A 113 1.89 -21.76 -5.49
N ARG A 114 1.06 -21.23 -6.39
CA ARG A 114 1.23 -19.92 -7.02
C ARG A 114 0.03 -19.03 -6.72
N ALA A 115 0.31 -17.75 -6.51
CA ALA A 115 -0.66 -16.67 -6.47
C ALA A 115 -0.46 -15.79 -7.69
N THR A 116 -1.50 -15.64 -8.51
CA THR A 116 -1.48 -14.86 -9.75
C THR A 116 -2.43 -13.69 -9.62
N ALA A 117 -1.97 -12.47 -9.86
CA ALA A 117 -2.83 -11.28 -9.83
C ALA A 117 -3.91 -11.39 -10.92
N THR A 118 -5.16 -11.04 -10.59
CA THR A 118 -6.30 -11.10 -11.52
C THR A 118 -6.44 -9.83 -12.36
N SER A 119 -5.82 -8.74 -11.93
CA SER A 119 -5.83 -7.47 -12.65
C SER A 119 -4.43 -6.93 -12.78
N ASP A 120 -4.15 -6.40 -13.95
CA ASP A 120 -2.92 -5.68 -14.26
C ASP A 120 -2.88 -4.39 -13.40
N LEU A 121 -1.90 -4.33 -12.51
CA LEU A 121 -1.81 -3.30 -11.47
C LEU A 121 -1.20 -2.00 -11.97
N ASP A 122 -0.35 -2.05 -13.00
CA ASP A 122 0.38 -0.92 -13.55
C ASP A 122 0.13 -0.70 -15.06
N SER A 123 -0.75 -1.51 -15.65
CA SER A 123 -1.13 -1.49 -17.07
C SER A 123 0.02 -1.83 -18.02
N ASP A 124 0.99 -2.63 -17.57
CA ASP A 124 2.16 -3.04 -18.37
C ASP A 124 1.95 -4.36 -19.16
N GLY A 125 0.84 -5.06 -18.92
CA GLY A 125 0.47 -6.32 -19.57
C GLY A 125 1.05 -7.58 -18.92
N SER A 126 1.77 -7.45 -17.79
CA SER A 126 2.26 -8.54 -16.95
C SER A 126 1.45 -8.63 -15.66
N PHE A 127 1.28 -9.83 -15.13
CA PHE A 127 0.60 -10.04 -13.85
C PHE A 127 1.63 -10.43 -12.80
N ASN A 128 1.61 -9.75 -11.64
CA ASN A 128 2.42 -10.14 -10.49
C ASN A 128 2.12 -11.59 -10.10
N THR A 129 3.18 -12.39 -9.95
CA THR A 129 3.07 -13.79 -9.53
C THR A 129 4.00 -14.09 -8.36
N TRP A 130 3.44 -14.73 -7.34
CA TRP A 130 4.16 -15.20 -6.16
C TRP A 130 4.06 -16.71 -6.09
N GLU A 131 5.13 -17.37 -5.66
CA GLU A 131 5.17 -18.81 -5.43
C GLU A 131 5.60 -19.12 -4.01
N ILE A 132 5.08 -20.23 -3.47
CA ILE A 132 5.51 -20.81 -2.22
C ILE A 132 5.80 -22.30 -2.41
N ASP A 133 6.93 -22.75 -1.87
CA ASP A 133 7.31 -24.17 -1.80
C ASP A 133 7.03 -24.75 -0.40
N SER A 134 7.02 -26.08 -0.31
CA SER A 134 7.01 -26.92 0.91
C SER A 134 7.99 -26.53 2.01
N LYS A 135 9.04 -25.76 1.68
CA LYS A 135 10.01 -25.19 2.65
C LYS A 135 9.60 -23.83 3.21
N LYS A 136 8.42 -23.32 2.85
CA LYS A 136 7.93 -21.97 3.19
C LYS A 136 8.79 -20.85 2.59
N LEU A 137 9.47 -21.13 1.47
CA LEU A 137 10.20 -20.13 0.72
C LEU A 137 9.22 -19.42 -0.21
N LEU A 138 9.05 -18.11 -0.02
CA LEU A 138 8.24 -17.26 -0.87
C LEU A 138 9.13 -16.61 -1.92
N THR A 139 8.81 -16.81 -3.19
CA THR A 139 9.55 -16.24 -4.33
C THR A 139 8.61 -15.45 -5.21
N GLU A 140 9.02 -14.23 -5.53
CA GLU A 140 8.36 -13.42 -6.53
C GLU A 140 8.91 -13.82 -7.91
N VAL A 141 8.04 -14.38 -8.76
CA VAL A 141 8.44 -14.92 -10.07
C VAL A 141 8.38 -13.84 -11.14
N THR A 142 7.32 -13.02 -11.11
CA THR A 142 7.17 -11.86 -11.98
C THR A 142 7.04 -10.62 -11.11
N LYS A 143 8.07 -9.78 -11.12
CA LYS A 143 8.06 -8.46 -10.49
C LYS A 143 7.37 -7.44 -11.39
N GLU A 144 6.55 -6.62 -10.74
CA GLU A 144 6.09 -5.31 -11.21
C GLU A 144 7.08 -4.23 -10.73
#